data_AF-A0A7C6KBN9-F1
#
_entry.id   AF-A0A7C6KBN9-F1
#
_cell.length_a   1.000
_cell.length_b   1.000
_cell.length_c   1.000
_cell.angle_alpha   90.00
_cell.angle_beta   90.00
_cell.angle_gamma   90.00
#
_symmetry.space_group_name_H-M   'P 1'
#
loop_
_entity.id
_entity.type
_entity.pdbx_description
1 polymer ?
#
loop_
_entity_poly.entity_id
_entity_poly.type
_entity_poly.pdbx_seq_one_letter_code
_entity_poly.pdbx_strand_id
1 'polypeptide(L)'
;MTPELQAKAEKLIASGNYASTTCRLLGISESTWYDWLKRGKESKRKNRYSEFSDAIKRAEAAAEARAVSGIMAAGRKNWTAYAWYLERKSPDRWGRKDKLQQEISGPNGQPVEVEMEVDLSCLSDEELRTLVAIQQKLN
;
A
#
# COMPACT_ATOMS: atom_id res chain seq x y z
N MET A 1 -17.69 13.36 16.43
CA MET A 1 -18.37 12.20 15.83
C MET A 1 -19.58 11.79 16.69
N THR A 2 -20.73 11.60 16.05
CA THR A 2 -21.97 11.10 16.66
C THR A 2 -22.10 9.58 16.47
N PRO A 3 -22.86 8.87 17.33
CA PRO A 3 -23.09 7.43 17.16
C PRO A 3 -23.73 7.05 15.81
N GLU A 4 -24.64 7.88 15.29
CA GLU A 4 -25.29 7.66 14.00
C GLU A 4 -24.29 7.72 12.84
N LEU A 5 -23.37 8.69 12.86
CA LEU A 5 -22.34 8.83 11.85
C LEU A 5 -21.39 7.61 11.86
N GLN A 6 -21.03 7.14 13.06
CA GLN A 6 -20.23 5.92 13.21
C GLN A 6 -20.93 4.70 12.62
N ALA A 7 -22.22 4.49 12.91
CA ALA A 7 -22.97 3.35 12.37
C ALA A 7 -23.05 3.39 10.83
N LYS A 8 -23.26 4.57 10.25
CA LYS A 8 -23.24 4.77 8.78
C LYS A 8 -21.86 4.48 8.19
N ALA A 9 -20.80 4.96 8.83
CA ALA A 9 -19.42 4.70 8.43
C ALA A 9 -19.09 3.21 8.47
N GLU A 10 -19.42 2.53 9.57
CA GLU A 10 -19.21 1.09 9.73
C GLU A 10 -19.91 0.29 8.63
N LYS A 11 -21.17 0.63 8.31
CA LYS A 11 -21.92 -0.02 7.23
C LYS A 11 -21.26 0.15 5.87
N LEU A 12 -20.79 1.36 5.55
CA LEU A 12 -20.17 1.65 4.26
C LEU A 12 -18.83 0.91 4.10
N ILE A 13 -17.99 0.93 5.13
CA ILE A 13 -16.71 0.22 5.14
C ILE A 13 -16.94 -1.30 5.12
N ALA A 14 -17.89 -1.81 5.90
CA ALA A 14 -18.24 -3.23 5.90
C ALA A 14 -18.76 -3.71 4.55
N SER A 15 -19.25 -2.81 3.69
CA SER A 15 -19.65 -3.10 2.31
C SER A 15 -18.48 -3.12 1.33
N GLY A 16 -17.25 -2.85 1.78
CA GLY A 16 -16.03 -2.84 0.98
C GLY A 16 -15.66 -1.49 0.38
N ASN A 17 -16.29 -0.39 0.80
CA ASN A 17 -15.91 0.94 0.33
C ASN A 17 -14.59 1.40 0.96
N TYR A 18 -13.83 2.20 0.20
CA TYR A 18 -12.66 2.91 0.73
C TYR A 18 -13.06 4.04 1.69
N ALA A 19 -12.13 4.42 2.57
CA ALA A 19 -12.29 5.55 3.49
C ALA A 19 -12.64 6.85 2.75
N SER A 20 -11.96 7.16 1.65
CA SER A 20 -12.22 8.37 0.84
C SER A 20 -13.65 8.42 0.28
N THR A 21 -14.15 7.30 -0.23
CA THR A 21 -15.53 7.17 -0.74
C THR A 21 -16.54 7.32 0.40
N THR A 22 -16.27 6.67 1.52
CA THR A 22 -17.10 6.77 2.73
C THR A 22 -17.15 8.20 3.25
N CYS A 23 -16.01 8.91 3.32
CA CYS A 23 -15.95 10.31 3.73
C CYS A 23 -16.80 11.21 2.83
N ARG A 24 -16.69 11.04 1.50
CA ARG A 24 -17.48 11.79 0.53
C ARG A 24 -18.98 11.54 0.68
N LEU A 25 -19.39 10.29 0.85
CA LEU A 25 -20.80 9.92 1.05
C LEU A 25 -21.37 10.47 2.37
N LEU A 26 -20.53 10.59 3.39
CA LEU A 26 -20.93 11.10 4.71
C LEU A 26 -20.78 12.63 4.84
N GLY A 27 -20.23 13.31 3.83
CA GLY A 27 -20.01 14.76 3.86
C GLY A 27 -18.96 15.20 4.88
N ILE A 28 -17.95 14.37 5.15
CA ILE A 28 -16.84 14.68 6.06
C ILE A 28 -15.52 14.73 5.31
N SER A 29 -14.58 15.56 5.77
CA SER A 29 -13.23 15.58 5.18
C SER A 29 -12.42 14.35 5.59
N GLU A 30 -11.56 13.88 4.69
CA GLU A 30 -10.65 12.76 4.99
C GLU A 30 -9.70 13.09 6.15
N SER A 31 -9.25 14.35 6.27
CA SER A 31 -8.45 14.79 7.42
C SER A 31 -9.17 14.55 8.74
N THR A 32 -10.47 14.91 8.82
CA THR A 32 -11.29 14.67 10.02
C THR A 32 -11.39 13.18 10.34
N TRP A 33 -11.57 12.35 9.31
CA TRP A 33 -11.64 10.90 9.46
C TRP A 33 -10.34 10.31 10.03
N TYR A 34 -9.20 10.64 9.42
CA TYR A 34 -7.91 10.12 9.88
C TYR A 34 -7.51 10.67 11.25
N ASP A 35 -7.88 11.91 11.57
CA ASP A 35 -7.70 12.46 12.92
C ASP A 35 -8.48 11.66 13.96
N TRP A 36 -9.73 11.27 13.67
CA TRP A 36 -10.51 10.42 14.57
C TRP A 36 -9.87 9.04 14.74
N LEU A 37 -9.40 8.42 13.67
CA LEU A 37 -8.70 7.12 13.73
C LEU A 37 -7.40 7.22 14.54
N LYS A 38 -6.62 8.28 14.34
CA LYS A 38 -5.37 8.55 15.06
C LYS A 38 -5.63 8.71 16.55
N ARG A 39 -6.57 9.58 16.93
CA ARG A 39 -6.98 9.79 18.32
C ARG A 39 -7.48 8.51 18.99
N GLY A 40 -8.17 7.66 18.22
CA GLY A 40 -8.61 6.36 18.70
C GLY A 40 -7.46 5.41 18.98
N LYS A 41 -6.51 5.30 18.05
CA LYS A 41 -5.31 4.44 18.17
C LYS A 41 -4.39 4.87 19.30
N GLU A 42 -4.24 6.17 19.53
CA GLU A 42 -3.35 6.72 20.56
C GLU A 42 -3.98 6.75 21.96
N SER A 43 -5.28 6.44 22.08
CA SER A 43 -5.94 6.52 23.38
C SER A 43 -5.60 5.35 24.28
N LYS A 44 -5.17 5.67 25.52
CA LYS A 44 -4.94 4.69 26.58
C LYS A 44 -6.21 4.18 27.25
N ARG A 45 -7.36 4.82 27.00
CA ARG A 45 -8.65 4.48 27.61
C ARG A 45 -9.74 4.43 26.55
N LYS A 46 -10.71 3.55 26.76
CA LYS A 46 -11.87 3.44 25.88
C LYS A 46 -12.65 4.76 25.83
N ASN A 47 -12.88 5.25 24.62
CA ASN A 47 -13.66 6.45 24.32
C ASN A 47 -14.24 6.36 22.91
N ARG A 48 -15.07 7.33 22.51
CA ARG A 48 -15.75 7.34 21.21
C ARG A 48 -14.80 7.18 19.99
N TYR A 49 -13.58 7.71 20.05
CA TYR A 49 -12.62 7.60 18.94
C TYR A 49 -11.94 6.24 18.91
N SER A 50 -11.63 5.64 20.08
CA SER A 50 -11.09 4.28 20.11
C SER A 50 -12.13 3.27 19.66
N GLU A 51 -13.39 3.44 20.09
CA GLU A 51 -14.52 2.62 19.63
C GLU A 51 -14.76 2.76 18.14
N PHE A 52 -14.69 3.97 17.60
CA PHE A 52 -14.74 4.21 16.16
C PHE A 52 -13.62 3.50 15.41
N SER A 53 -12.36 3.68 15.86
CA SER A 53 -11.19 3.04 15.24
C SER A 53 -11.32 1.52 15.21
N ASP A 54 -11.76 0.92 16.33
CA ASP A 54 -11.97 -0.52 16.42
C ASP A 54 -13.16 -0.99 15.55
N ALA A 55 -14.22 -0.18 15.46
CA ALA A 55 -15.37 -0.48 14.60
C ALA A 55 -14.98 -0.45 13.11
N ILE A 56 -14.20 0.54 12.67
CA ILE A 56 -13.72 0.61 11.29
C ILE A 56 -12.82 -0.59 10.96
N LYS A 57 -11.85 -0.94 11.81
CA LYS A 57 -11.00 -2.14 11.59
C LYS A 57 -11.83 -3.43 11.50
N ARG A 58 -12.84 -3.57 12.36
CA ARG A 58 -13.74 -4.74 12.32
C ARG A 58 -14.55 -4.78 11.04
N ALA A 59 -15.03 -3.63 10.57
CA ALA A 59 -15.76 -3.51 9.31
C ALA A 59 -14.87 -3.85 8.10
N GLU A 60 -13.62 -3.38 8.08
CA GLU A 60 -12.63 -3.73 7.04
C GLU A 60 -12.39 -5.24 7.01
N ALA A 61 -12.15 -5.86 8.16
CA ALA A 61 -11.97 -7.30 8.27
C ALA A 61 -13.23 -8.07 7.81
N ALA A 62 -14.43 -7.59 8.13
CA ALA A 62 -15.68 -8.19 7.68
C ALA A 62 -15.86 -8.07 6.16
N ALA A 63 -15.47 -6.94 5.57
CA ALA A 63 -15.50 -6.74 4.12
C ALA A 63 -14.53 -7.70 3.41
N GLU A 64 -13.30 -7.84 3.90
CA GLU A 64 -12.31 -8.78 3.39
C GLU A 64 -12.81 -10.23 3.48
N ALA A 65 -13.32 -10.64 4.65
CA ALA A 65 -13.87 -11.98 4.84
C ALA A 65 -15.03 -12.28 3.89
N ARG A 66 -15.90 -11.30 3.62
CA ARG A 66 -17.00 -11.44 2.66
C ARG A 66 -16.47 -11.57 1.23
N ALA A 67 -15.47 -10.78 0.85
CA ALA A 67 -14.84 -10.89 -0.47
C ALA A 67 -14.20 -12.26 -0.68
N VAL A 68 -13.44 -12.76 0.31
CA VAL A 68 -12.86 -14.11 0.29
C VAL A 68 -13.96 -15.17 0.18
N SER A 69 -15.03 -15.06 0.96
CA SER A 69 -16.17 -15.98 0.87
C SER A 69 -16.80 -15.99 -0.54
N GLY A 70 -16.95 -14.81 -1.16
CA GLY A 70 -17.43 -14.68 -2.53
C GLY A 70 -16.53 -15.37 -3.54
N ILE A 71 -15.21 -15.19 -3.42
CA ILE A 71 -14.23 -15.89 -4.27
C ILE A 71 -14.32 -17.40 -4.07
N MET A 72 -14.42 -17.86 -2.83
CA MET A 72 -14.54 -19.29 -2.53
C MET A 72 -15.84 -19.89 -3.08
N ALA A 73 -16.93 -19.12 -3.06
CA ALA A 73 -18.20 -19.53 -3.64
C ALA A 73 -18.14 -19.59 -5.18
N ALA A 74 -17.48 -18.63 -5.83
CA ALA A 74 -17.24 -18.63 -7.26
C ALA A 74 -16.38 -19.83 -7.70
N GLY A 75 -15.37 -20.18 -6.89
CA GLY A 75 -14.49 -21.33 -7.10
C GLY A 75 -15.23 -22.66 -7.25
N ARG A 76 -16.34 -22.84 -6.53
CA ARG A 76 -17.18 -24.05 -6.63
C ARG A 76 -17.80 -24.24 -8.03
N LYS A 77 -17.95 -23.16 -8.79
CA LYS A 77 -18.50 -23.16 -10.16
C LYS A 77 -17.42 -23.02 -11.22
N ASN A 78 -16.37 -22.26 -10.92
CA ASN A 78 -15.25 -22.01 -11.82
C ASN A 78 -13.94 -22.08 -11.03
N TRP A 79 -13.17 -23.14 -11.25
CA TRP A 79 -11.93 -23.41 -10.53
C TRP A 79 -10.90 -22.27 -10.65
N THR A 80 -10.96 -21.44 -11.71
CA THR A 80 -10.02 -20.33 -11.90
C THR A 80 -10.11 -19.28 -10.80
N ALA A 81 -11.26 -19.15 -10.11
CA ALA A 81 -11.37 -18.27 -8.94
C ALA A 81 -10.53 -18.77 -7.75
N TYR A 82 -10.45 -20.09 -7.54
CA TYR A 82 -9.54 -20.67 -6.54
C TYR A 82 -8.09 -20.49 -6.95
N ALA A 83 -7.76 -20.76 -8.21
CA ALA A 83 -6.40 -20.57 -8.73
C ALA A 83 -5.94 -19.11 -8.57
N TRP A 84 -6.77 -18.15 -8.98
CA TRP A 84 -6.51 -16.72 -8.82
C TRP A 84 -6.26 -16.32 -7.35
N TYR A 85 -7.05 -16.86 -6.42
CA TYR A 85 -6.85 -16.59 -5.00
C TYR A 85 -5.53 -17.18 -4.47
N LEU A 86 -5.23 -18.44 -4.80
CA LEU A 86 -4.04 -19.14 -4.32
C LEU A 86 -2.75 -18.53 -4.89
N GLU A 87 -2.74 -18.19 -6.18
CA GLU A 87 -1.63 -17.50 -6.85
C GLU A 87 -1.26 -16.19 -6.14
N ARG A 88 -2.25 -15.44 -5.64
CA ARG A 88 -2.03 -14.15 -4.98
C ARG A 88 -1.79 -14.28 -3.48
N LYS A 89 -2.44 -15.24 -2.81
CA LYS A 89 -2.27 -15.45 -1.36
C LYS A 89 -0.96 -16.14 -1.01
N SER A 90 -0.43 -16.95 -1.92
CA SER A 90 0.82 -17.69 -1.73
C SER A 90 1.57 -17.84 -3.06
N PRO A 91 2.10 -16.72 -3.60
CA PRO A 91 2.76 -16.68 -4.90
C PRO A 91 3.98 -17.62 -4.99
N ASP A 92 4.71 -17.83 -3.89
CA ASP A 92 5.86 -18.76 -3.90
C ASP A 92 5.45 -20.23 -4.11
N ARG A 93 4.21 -20.59 -3.73
CA ARG A 93 3.69 -21.97 -3.86
C ARG A 93 2.91 -22.17 -5.14
N TRP A 94 2.10 -21.19 -5.53
CA TRP A 94 1.11 -21.31 -6.59
C TRP A 94 1.33 -20.34 -7.76
N GLY A 95 2.13 -19.30 -7.56
CA GLY A 95 2.44 -18.33 -8.60
C GLY A 95 3.23 -18.96 -9.74
N ARG A 96 3.11 -18.36 -10.92
CA ARG A 96 3.86 -18.81 -12.10
C ARG A 96 5.36 -18.71 -11.82
N LYS A 97 6.05 -19.83 -12.03
CA LYS A 97 7.52 -19.93 -11.90
C LYS A 97 8.25 -19.37 -13.11
N ASP A 98 7.50 -19.03 -14.15
CA ASP A 98 7.93 -18.33 -15.36
C ASP A 98 8.32 -16.87 -15.06
N LYS A 99 8.83 -16.57 -13.85
CA LYS A 99 9.61 -15.36 -13.61
C LYS A 99 10.77 -15.44 -14.61
N LEU A 100 10.60 -14.80 -15.76
CA LEU A 100 11.68 -14.43 -16.64
C LEU A 100 12.78 -13.86 -15.74
N GLN A 101 13.88 -14.61 -15.58
CA GLN A 101 15.14 -14.00 -15.21
C GLN A 101 15.48 -13.08 -16.37
N GLN A 102 15.07 -11.82 -16.24
CA GLN A 102 15.47 -10.80 -17.18
C GLN A 102 16.92 -10.44 -16.83
N GLU A 103 17.86 -11.12 -17.47
CA GLU A 103 19.26 -10.73 -17.45
C GLU A 103 19.41 -9.43 -18.25
N ILE A 104 19.68 -8.34 -17.56
CA ILE A 104 19.97 -7.05 -18.20
C ILE A 104 21.47 -7.02 -18.43
N SER A 105 21.86 -7.13 -19.70
CA SER A 105 23.25 -7.03 -20.15
C SER A 105 23.35 -6.02 -21.29
N GLY A 106 24.55 -5.47 -21.48
CA GLY A 106 24.90 -4.70 -22.67
C GLY A 106 24.99 -5.59 -23.92
N PRO A 107 25.28 -4.99 -25.08
CA PRO A 107 25.42 -5.73 -26.33
C PRO A 107 26.33 -6.96 -26.18
N ASN A 108 25.90 -8.11 -26.69
CA ASN A 108 26.64 -9.38 -26.61
C ASN A 108 26.95 -9.88 -25.19
N GLY A 109 26.11 -9.56 -24.20
CA GLY A 109 26.30 -10.04 -22.81
C GLY A 109 27.36 -9.28 -22.03
N GLN A 110 27.85 -8.16 -22.58
CA GLN A 110 28.83 -7.30 -21.90
C GLN A 110 28.18 -6.52 -20.75
N PRO A 111 28.98 -5.92 -19.85
CA PRO A 111 28.47 -4.96 -18.88
C PRO A 111 27.64 -3.88 -19.57
N VAL A 112 26.59 -3.40 -18.88
CA VAL A 112 25.83 -2.24 -19.37
C VAL A 112 26.73 -1.02 -19.29
N GLU A 113 27.04 -0.43 -20.44
CA GLU A 113 27.73 0.86 -20.52
C GLU A 113 26.75 1.95 -20.13
N VAL A 114 27.06 2.67 -19.05
CA VAL A 114 26.31 3.83 -18.58
C VAL A 114 27.19 5.06 -18.79
N GLU A 115 26.92 5.82 -19.84
CA GLU A 115 27.48 7.16 -20.00
C GLU A 115 26.65 8.13 -19.17
N MET A 116 27.24 8.65 -18.10
CA MET A 116 26.69 9.77 -17.34
C MET A 116 27.41 11.05 -17.73
N GLU A 117 26.72 11.93 -18.44
CA GLU A 117 27.16 13.31 -18.60
C GLU A 117 26.75 14.10 -17.35
N VAL A 118 27.73 14.41 -16.50
CA VAL A 118 27.50 15.18 -15.27
C VAL A 118 27.79 16.65 -15.57
N ASP A 119 26.74 17.47 -15.56
CA ASP A 119 26.90 18.92 -15.65
C ASP A 119 27.39 19.47 -14.30
N LEU A 120 28.68 19.78 -14.23
CA LEU A 120 29.31 20.36 -13.03
C LEU A 120 29.12 21.87 -12.92
N SER A 121 28.56 22.54 -13.94
CA SER A 121 28.35 23.99 -13.92
C SER A 121 27.29 24.42 -12.90
N CYS A 122 26.49 23.47 -12.42
CA CYS A 122 25.47 23.69 -11.40
C CYS A 122 25.98 23.59 -9.95
N LEU A 123 27.27 23.31 -9.72
CA LEU A 123 27.85 23.15 -8.39
C LEU A 123 28.56 24.41 -7.90
N SER A 124 28.49 24.65 -6.60
CA SER A 124 29.25 25.70 -5.92
C SER A 124 30.71 25.32 -5.68
N ASP A 125 31.57 26.31 -5.45
CA ASP A 125 33.00 26.11 -5.15
C ASP A 125 33.24 25.19 -3.94
N GLU A 126 32.34 25.22 -2.95
CA GLU A 126 32.43 24.37 -1.77
C GLU A 126 32.15 22.91 -2.13
N GLU A 127 31.11 22.65 -2.92
CA GLU A 127 30.75 21.31 -3.39
C GLU A 127 31.84 20.73 -4.32
N LEU A 128 32.44 21.56 -5.18
CA LEU A 128 33.56 21.17 -6.03
C LEU A 128 34.79 20.75 -5.20
N ARG A 129 35.09 21.46 -4.11
CA ARG A 129 36.17 21.07 -3.19
C ARG A 129 35.88 19.75 -2.50
N THR A 130 34.64 19.52 -2.09
CA THR A 130 34.22 18.24 -1.51
C THR A 130 34.38 17.09 -2.51
N LEU A 131 34.02 17.29 -3.77
CA LEU A 131 34.20 16.28 -4.82
C LEU A 131 35.68 15.91 -5.01
N VAL A 132 36.56 16.90 -5.09
CA VAL A 132 38.02 16.65 -5.21
C VAL A 132 38.55 15.85 -4.03
N ALA A 133 38.12 16.17 -2.80
CA ALA A 133 38.54 15.45 -1.60
C ALA A 133 38.04 13.99 -1.58
N ILE A 134 36.86 13.71 -2.13
CA ILE A 134 36.33 12.34 -2.26
C ILE A 134 37.13 11.56 -3.30
N GLN A 135 37.42 12.15 -4.46
CA GLN A 135 38.19 11.50 -5.53
C GLN A 135 39.57 11.03 -5.04
N GLN A 136 40.26 11.85 -4.25
CA GLN A 136 41.57 11.53 -3.68
C GLN A 136 41.55 10.35 -2.70
N LYS A 137 40.40 10.01 -2.11
CA LYS A 137 40.25 8.88 -1.19
C LYS A 137 39.86 7.57 -1.89
N LEU A 138 39.37 7.64 -3.13
CA LEU A 138 38.94 6.48 -3.91
C LEU A 138 40.05 5.91 -4.80
N ASN A 139 41.12 6.69 -5.03
CA ASN A 139 42.36 6.24 -5.66
C ASN A 139 43.36 5.76 -4.62
#